data_AF-A0A0D0BXJ0-F1
#
_entry.id   AF-A0A0D0BXJ0-F1
#
_cell.length_a   1.000
_cell.length_b   1.000
_cell.length_c   1.000
_cell.angle_alpha   90.00
_cell.angle_beta   90.00
_cell.angle_gamma   90.00
#
_symmetry.space_group_name_H-M   'P 1'
#
loop_
_entity.id
_entity.type
_entity.pdbx_description
1 polymer ?
#
loop_
_entity_poly.entity_id
_entity_poly.type
_entity_poly.pdbx_seq_one_letter_code
_entity_poly.pdbx_strand_id
1 'polypeptide(L)'
;LMLTEGEWKRVKLFASLVTHADDARQSFSSDKGCTLQHALTALEALHKAWTIHPDYERYIELSNGLDAATDKLAEYYNCTADSDAYTLSILLDPSQNLYFRKYWGRDLHAQVLKNAE
;
A
#
# COMPACT_ATOMS: atom_id res chain seq x y z
N LEU A 1 -28.93 16.98 -15.27
CA LEU A 1 -28.35 15.64 -15.48
C LEU A 1 -28.50 14.85 -14.18
N MET A 2 -29.20 13.73 -14.20
CA MET A 2 -29.24 12.78 -13.08
C MET A 2 -28.59 11.49 -13.52
N LEU A 3 -27.73 10.93 -12.66
CA LEU A 3 -27.12 9.63 -12.89
C LEU A 3 -28.21 8.55 -12.87
N THR A 4 -28.06 7.59 -13.77
CA THR A 4 -28.84 6.35 -13.77
C THR A 4 -28.46 5.48 -12.56
N GLU A 5 -29.31 4.50 -12.23
CA GLU A 5 -29.01 3.52 -11.17
C GLU A 5 -27.70 2.76 -11.41
N GLY A 6 -27.41 2.43 -12.67
CA GLY A 6 -26.15 1.76 -13.04
C GLY A 6 -24.92 2.64 -12.79
N GLU A 7 -25.01 3.92 -13.13
CA GLU A 7 -23.94 4.89 -12.85
C GLU A 7 -23.76 5.13 -11.35
N TRP A 8 -24.85 5.20 -10.58
CA TRP A 8 -24.77 5.29 -9.13
C TRP A 8 -24.10 4.06 -8.50
N LYS A 9 -24.38 2.87 -9.03
CA LYS A 9 -23.71 1.63 -8.58
C LYS A 9 -22.22 1.68 -8.85
N ARG A 10 -21.80 2.14 -10.04
CA ARG A 10 -20.38 2.37 -10.38
C ARG A 10 -19.71 3.37 -9.44
N VAL A 11 -20.36 4.51 -9.19
CA VAL A 11 -19.82 5.55 -8.29
C VAL A 11 -19.60 4.99 -6.88
N LYS A 12 -20.53 4.18 -6.36
CA LYS A 12 -20.37 3.52 -5.05
C LYS A 12 -19.22 2.51 -5.04
N LEU A 13 -19.03 1.74 -6.11
CA LEU A 13 -17.89 0.82 -6.25
C LEU A 13 -16.57 1.59 -6.27
N PHE A 14 -16.50 2.67 -7.04
CA PHE A 14 -15.32 3.54 -7.08
C PHE A 14 -15.03 4.17 -5.72
N ALA A 15 -16.05 4.69 -5.03
CA ALA A 15 -15.90 5.23 -3.67
C ALA A 15 -15.32 4.19 -2.70
N SER A 16 -15.78 2.93 -2.77
CA SER A 16 -15.23 1.84 -1.97
C SER A 16 -13.75 1.57 -2.27
N LEU A 17 -13.31 1.71 -3.53
CA LEU A 17 -11.90 1.55 -3.89
C LEU A 17 -11.04 2.70 -3.37
N VAL A 18 -11.57 3.93 -3.41
CA VAL A 18 -10.89 5.13 -2.89
C VAL A 18 -10.72 5.07 -1.37
N THR A 19 -11.64 4.44 -0.64
CA THR A 19 -11.47 4.23 0.81
C THR A 19 -10.16 3.51 1.14
N HIS A 20 -9.74 2.51 0.35
CA HIS A 20 -8.46 1.85 0.58
C HIS A 20 -7.25 2.79 0.42
N ALA A 21 -7.31 3.69 -0.57
CA ALA A 21 -6.26 4.71 -0.74
C ALA A 21 -6.25 5.71 0.42
N ASP A 22 -7.43 6.08 0.94
CA ASP A 22 -7.52 6.97 2.10
C ASP A 22 -6.96 6.33 3.37
N ASP A 23 -7.25 5.05 3.62
CA ASP A 23 -6.67 4.29 4.74
C ASP A 23 -5.14 4.23 4.66
N ALA A 24 -4.60 3.95 3.46
CA ALA A 24 -3.16 3.94 3.23
C ALA A 24 -2.54 5.34 3.45
N ARG A 25 -3.15 6.39 2.91
CA ARG A 25 -2.72 7.78 3.10
C ARG A 25 -2.74 8.17 4.59
N GLN A 26 -3.79 7.79 5.31
CA GLN A 26 -3.93 8.10 6.74
C GLN A 26 -2.82 7.46 7.56
N SER A 27 -2.35 6.28 7.16
CA SER A 27 -1.19 5.60 7.78
C SER A 27 0.11 6.41 7.66
N PHE A 28 0.19 7.33 6.69
CA PHE A 28 1.33 8.24 6.49
C PHE A 28 1.17 9.62 7.10
N SER A 29 -0.03 9.95 7.61
CA SER A 29 -0.44 11.32 7.90
C SER A 29 -0.57 11.62 9.40
N SER A 30 0.21 10.95 10.26
CA SER A 30 0.20 11.21 11.70
C SER A 30 1.10 12.39 12.06
N ASP A 31 0.53 13.41 12.72
CA ASP A 31 1.29 14.52 13.31
C ASP A 31 1.98 14.15 14.63
N LYS A 32 1.69 12.96 15.18
CA LYS A 32 2.04 12.59 16.57
C LYS A 32 3.06 11.46 16.67
N GLY A 33 3.60 10.96 15.56
CA GLY A 33 4.57 9.87 15.58
C GLY A 33 5.27 9.67 14.24
N CYS A 34 6.31 8.83 14.23
CA CYS A 34 6.96 8.44 12.99
C CYS A 34 5.97 7.68 12.11
N THR A 35 5.89 8.03 10.84
CA THR A 35 5.01 7.39 9.85
C THR A 35 5.78 6.63 8.79
N LEU A 36 7.09 6.84 8.69
CA LEU A 36 7.95 6.24 7.68
C LEU A 36 7.96 4.71 7.77
N GLN A 37 7.88 4.16 8.99
CA GLN A 37 7.82 2.71 9.20
C GLN A 37 6.51 2.06 8.74
N HIS A 38 5.48 2.86 8.48
CA HIS A 38 4.20 2.36 7.95
C HIS A 38 4.16 2.45 6.42
N ALA A 39 5.06 3.23 5.80
CA ALA A 39 5.15 3.50 4.36
C ALA A 39 4.98 2.24 3.52
N LEU A 40 5.88 1.29 3.70
CA LEU A 40 5.94 0.10 2.87
C LEU A 40 4.78 -0.85 3.14
N THR A 41 4.44 -1.06 4.41
CA THR A 41 3.31 -1.92 4.80
C THR A 41 1.98 -1.42 4.22
N ALA A 42 1.73 -0.11 4.22
CA ALA A 42 0.50 0.44 3.67
C ALA A 42 0.50 0.47 2.13
N LEU A 43 1.65 0.67 1.47
CA LEU A 43 1.77 0.49 0.02
C LEU A 43 1.48 -0.96 -0.39
N GLU A 44 2.05 -1.94 0.31
CA GLU A 44 1.82 -3.37 0.05
C GLU A 44 0.36 -3.76 0.31
N ALA A 45 -0.25 -3.25 1.38
CA ALA A 45 -1.65 -3.49 1.69
C ALA A 45 -2.59 -2.91 0.63
N LEU A 46 -2.34 -1.68 0.17
CA LEU A 46 -3.12 -1.03 -0.87
C LEU A 46 -2.96 -1.74 -2.23
N HIS A 47 -1.73 -2.09 -2.59
CA HIS A 47 -1.45 -2.85 -3.80
C HIS A 47 -2.22 -4.16 -3.79
N LYS A 48 -2.11 -4.94 -2.70
CA LYS A 48 -2.86 -6.20 -2.53
C LYS A 48 -4.38 -5.99 -2.62
N ALA A 49 -4.92 -4.94 -2.00
CA ALA A 49 -6.35 -4.65 -2.06
C ALA A 49 -6.80 -4.45 -3.51
N TRP A 50 -6.04 -3.69 -4.31
CA TRP A 50 -6.40 -3.42 -5.70
C TRP A 50 -6.08 -4.56 -6.67
N THR A 51 -5.05 -5.38 -6.43
CA THR A 51 -4.75 -6.54 -7.29
C THR A 51 -5.79 -7.67 -7.19
N ILE A 52 -6.47 -7.82 -6.05
CA ILE A 52 -7.49 -8.88 -5.86
C ILE A 52 -8.83 -8.51 -6.51
N HIS A 53 -9.03 -7.24 -6.86
CA HIS A 53 -10.33 -6.74 -7.32
C HIS A 53 -10.69 -7.02 -8.80
N PRO A 54 -9.75 -7.00 -9.76
CA PRO A 54 -10.02 -7.35 -11.17
C PRO A 54 -10.64 -8.75 -11.37
N ASP A 55 -10.40 -9.67 -10.44
CA ASP A 55 -10.95 -11.04 -10.48
C ASP A 55 -12.47 -11.11 -10.21
N TYR A 56 -13.08 -10.02 -9.72
CA TYR A 56 -14.53 -9.95 -9.53
C TYR A 56 -15.21 -9.21 -10.68
N GLU A 57 -16.23 -9.85 -11.26
CA GLU A 57 -17.03 -9.35 -12.38
C GLU A 57 -17.55 -7.91 -12.19
N ARG A 58 -17.81 -7.51 -10.94
CA ARG A 58 -18.27 -6.17 -10.58
C ARG A 58 -17.26 -5.04 -10.82
N TYR A 59 -15.98 -5.34 -10.99
CA TYR A 59 -14.92 -4.36 -11.22
C TYR A 59 -14.37 -4.35 -12.64
N ILE A 60 -14.93 -5.14 -13.56
CA ILE A 60 -14.49 -5.20 -14.97
C ILE A 60 -14.45 -3.82 -15.62
N GLU A 61 -15.44 -2.97 -15.36
CA GLU A 61 -15.48 -1.60 -15.92
C GLU A 61 -14.38 -0.68 -15.36
N LEU A 62 -13.72 -1.08 -14.27
CA LEU A 62 -12.65 -0.34 -13.60
C LEU A 62 -11.27 -1.01 -13.75
N SER A 63 -11.16 -2.14 -14.46
CA SER A 63 -9.92 -2.94 -14.54
C SER A 63 -8.74 -2.12 -15.05
N ASN A 64 -8.91 -1.41 -16.17
CA ASN A 64 -7.86 -0.58 -16.74
C ASN A 64 -7.36 0.49 -15.76
N GLY A 65 -8.25 1.05 -14.95
CA GLY A 65 -7.90 2.03 -13.92
C GLY A 65 -7.17 1.39 -12.75
N LEU A 66 -7.58 0.19 -12.35
CA LEU A 66 -6.93 -0.59 -11.30
C LEU A 66 -5.53 -1.03 -11.72
N ASP A 67 -5.35 -1.51 -12.96
CA ASP A 67 -4.05 -1.90 -13.51
C ASP A 67 -3.07 -0.72 -13.48
N ALA A 68 -3.50 0.44 -14.00
CA ALA A 68 -2.70 1.66 -13.96
C ALA A 68 -2.40 2.12 -12.53
N ALA A 69 -3.33 1.94 -11.60
CA ALA A 69 -3.14 2.28 -10.20
C ALA A 69 -2.14 1.34 -9.51
N THR A 70 -2.20 0.03 -9.77
CA THR A 70 -1.25 -0.95 -9.25
C THR A 70 0.15 -0.74 -9.82
N ASP A 71 0.27 -0.44 -11.12
CA ASP A 71 1.55 -0.09 -11.74
C ASP A 71 2.18 1.13 -11.08
N LYS A 72 1.36 2.16 -10.79
CA LYS A 72 1.84 3.36 -10.11
C LYS A 72 2.27 3.08 -8.66
N LEU A 73 1.59 2.18 -7.95
CA LEU A 73 2.00 1.76 -6.63
C LEU A 73 3.33 0.99 -6.65
N ALA A 74 3.54 0.13 -7.64
CA ALA A 74 4.81 -0.56 -7.83
C ALA A 74 5.97 0.42 -8.09
N GLU A 75 5.74 1.47 -8.89
CA GLU A 75 6.70 2.56 -9.08
C GLU A 75 7.06 3.23 -7.74
N TYR A 76 6.05 3.63 -6.95
CA TYR A 76 6.31 4.26 -5.64
C TYR A 76 7.00 3.34 -4.65
N TYR A 77 6.65 2.06 -4.64
CA TYR A 77 7.34 1.06 -3.84
C TYR A 77 8.82 0.98 -4.24
N ASN A 78 9.13 0.92 -5.53
CA ASN A 78 10.51 0.87 -6.04
C ASN A 78 11.30 2.14 -5.67
N CYS A 79 10.69 3.32 -5.67
CA CYS A 79 11.34 4.55 -5.21
C CYS A 79 11.79 4.49 -3.73
N THR A 80 11.20 3.60 -2.92
CA THR A 80 11.65 3.42 -1.52
C THR A 80 12.92 2.56 -1.41
N ALA A 81 13.22 1.74 -2.43
CA ALA A 81 14.40 0.88 -2.44
C ALA A 81 15.71 1.67 -2.56
N ASP A 82 15.65 2.92 -3.03
CA ASP A 82 16.80 3.82 -3.11
C ASP A 82 17.25 4.36 -1.73
N SER A 83 16.52 4.05 -0.66
CA SER A 83 16.81 4.55 0.68
C SER A 83 16.59 3.51 1.77
N ASP A 84 17.67 3.17 2.49
CA ASP A 84 17.62 2.33 3.68
C ASP A 84 16.77 2.93 4.82
N ALA A 85 16.38 4.22 4.73
CA ALA A 85 15.57 4.86 5.77
C ALA A 85 14.24 4.14 6.02
N TYR A 86 13.62 3.59 4.96
CA TYR A 86 12.35 2.88 5.09
C TYR A 86 12.54 1.54 5.83
N THR A 87 13.52 0.75 5.43
CA THR A 87 13.81 -0.55 6.06
C THR A 87 14.35 -0.39 7.48
N LEU A 88 15.20 0.61 7.73
CA LEU A 88 15.70 0.95 9.07
C LEU A 88 14.58 1.43 9.99
N SER A 89 13.67 2.30 9.51
CA SER A 89 12.56 2.76 10.34
C SER A 89 11.63 1.63 10.78
N ILE A 90 11.42 0.63 9.92
CA ILE A 90 10.68 -0.60 10.26
C ILE A 90 11.44 -1.46 11.26
N LEU A 91 12.76 -1.62 11.10
CA LEU A 91 13.58 -2.41 12.01
C LEU A 91 13.58 -1.83 13.43
N LEU A 92 13.63 -0.50 13.52
CA LEU A 92 13.67 0.26 14.78
C LEU A 92 12.32 0.30 15.50
N ASP A 93 11.21 -0.05 14.85
CA ASP A 93 9.90 -0.19 15.48
C ASP A 93 9.64 -1.68 15.85
N PRO A 94 9.63 -2.04 17.15
CA PRO A 94 9.39 -3.41 17.58
C PRO A 94 8.04 -3.98 17.10
N SER A 95 7.03 -3.14 16.88
CA SER A 95 5.72 -3.56 16.40
C SER A 95 5.73 -3.94 14.91
N GLN A 96 6.59 -3.31 14.11
CA GLN A 96 6.72 -3.56 12.67
C GLN A 96 7.82 -4.58 12.35
N ASN A 97 8.79 -4.78 13.25
CA ASN A 97 9.83 -5.80 13.08
C ASN A 97 9.26 -7.22 12.89
N LEU A 98 8.13 -7.53 13.54
CA LEU A 98 7.43 -8.81 13.33
C LEU A 98 6.91 -8.95 11.89
N TYR A 99 6.39 -7.86 11.30
CA TYR A 99 5.97 -7.82 9.90
C TYR A 99 7.16 -8.06 8.97
N PHE A 100 8.25 -7.34 9.20
CA PHE A 100 9.50 -7.45 8.45
C PHE A 100 10.00 -8.90 8.40
N ARG A 101 10.10 -9.56 9.57
CA ARG A 101 10.55 -10.96 9.65
C ARG A 101 9.62 -11.93 8.95
N LYS A 102 8.31 -11.65 8.95
CA LYS A 102 7.29 -12.53 8.37
C LYS A 102 7.27 -12.45 6.84
N TYR A 103 7.42 -11.26 6.27
CA TYR A 103 7.18 -11.05 4.84
C TYR A 103 8.44 -10.79 4.01
N TRP A 104 9.51 -10.24 4.60
CA TRP A 104 10.70 -9.82 3.83
C TRP A 104 11.94 -10.70 4.04
N GLY A 105 11.80 -11.76 4.83
CA GLY A 105 12.81 -12.81 4.95
C GLY A 105 13.99 -12.47 5.87
N ARG A 106 14.77 -13.51 6.19
CA ARG A 106 15.86 -13.43 7.17
C ARG A 106 17.12 -12.73 6.62
N ASP A 107 17.38 -12.88 5.33
CA ASP A 107 18.60 -12.35 4.71
C ASP A 107 18.57 -10.82 4.64
N LEU A 108 17.45 -10.25 4.20
CA LEU A 108 17.23 -8.80 4.21
C LEU A 108 17.25 -8.24 5.64
N HIS A 109 16.69 -8.96 6.62
CA HIS A 109 16.73 -8.54 8.02
C HIS A 109 18.17 -8.49 8.55
N ALA A 110 18.99 -9.49 8.23
CA ALA A 110 20.39 -9.52 8.63
C ALA A 110 21.20 -8.39 7.97
N GLN A 111 20.92 -8.07 6.69
CA GLN A 111 21.56 -6.97 5.98
C GLN A 111 21.22 -5.61 6.60
N VAL A 112 19.93 -5.35 6.85
CA VAL A 112 19.48 -4.07 7.43
C VAL A 112 20.02 -3.91 8.85
N LEU A 113 20.09 -4.98 9.64
CA LEU A 113 20.70 -4.94 10.98
C LEU A 113 22.19 -4.57 10.92
N LYS A 114 22.93 -5.12 9.95
CA LYS A 114 24.34 -4.77 9.74
C LYS A 114 24.53 -3.30 9.32
N ASN A 115 23.59 -2.73 8.57
CA ASN A 115 23.65 -1.32 8.17
C ASN A 115 23.31 -0.36 9.32
N ALA A 116 22.75 -0.86 10.42
CA ALA A 116 22.38 -0.08 11.60
C ALA A 116 23.48 -0.02 12.68
N GLU A 117 24.53 -0.82 12.56
CA GLU A 117 25.72 -0.87 13.44
C GLU A 117 26.86 0.02 12.92
#